data_AF-A0A256H349-F1
#
_entry.id   AF-A0A256H349-F1
#
_cell.length_a   1.000
_cell.length_b   1.000
_cell.length_c   1.000
_cell.angle_alpha   90.00
_cell.angle_beta   90.00
_cell.angle_gamma   90.00
#
_symmetry.space_group_name_H-M   'P 1'
#
loop_
_entity.id
_entity.type
_entity.pdbx_description
1 polymer ?
#
loop_
_entity_poly.entity_id
_entity_poly.type
_entity_poly.pdbx_seq_one_letter_code
_entity_poly.pdbx_strand_id
1 'polypeptide(L)'
;MADTRPPQSRIKRVREEDNYTCQNCQRSSYTDNVELHVHHIVPLKDGGSNKKSNLTTLCKECHNAIHTGADAPTSHSKSSDESEFVKYFAYASVLVAGKYPVVLMLGVTVITLIFFAAGQVLIPILFFMSSSVFVGIIQHAKANGEGGKLN
;
A
#
# COMPACT_ATOMS: atom_id res chain seq x y z
N MET A 1 14.23 -49.90 -21.56
CA MET A 1 13.78 -48.77 -20.73
C MET A 1 13.15 -47.78 -21.69
N ALA A 2 11.83 -47.82 -21.85
CA ALA A 2 11.15 -46.99 -22.84
C ALA A 2 11.29 -45.51 -22.47
N ASP A 3 11.67 -44.69 -23.43
CA ASP A 3 11.82 -43.25 -23.32
C ASP A 3 10.54 -42.61 -22.75
N THR A 4 10.59 -42.24 -21.47
CA THR A 4 9.45 -41.67 -20.73
C THR A 4 9.22 -40.20 -21.05
N ARG A 5 10.10 -39.56 -21.84
CA ARG A 5 10.04 -38.14 -22.13
C ARG A 5 9.46 -37.89 -23.53
N PRO A 6 8.46 -37.01 -23.68
CA PRO A 6 8.04 -36.57 -25.01
C PRO A 6 9.21 -35.92 -25.77
N PRO A 7 9.30 -36.08 -27.10
CA PRO A 7 10.38 -35.48 -27.87
C PRO A 7 10.36 -33.95 -27.75
N GLN A 8 11.52 -33.31 -27.77
CA GLN A 8 11.64 -31.86 -27.51
C GLN A 8 10.80 -31.01 -28.49
N SER A 9 10.68 -31.44 -29.74
CA SER A 9 9.80 -30.80 -30.74
C SER A 9 8.32 -30.78 -30.31
N ARG A 10 7.86 -31.85 -29.64
CA ARG A 10 6.52 -31.95 -29.09
C ARG A 10 6.35 -31.01 -27.89
N ILE A 11 7.33 -31.00 -26.99
CA ILE A 11 7.31 -30.13 -25.80
C ILE A 11 7.22 -28.66 -26.23
N LYS A 12 8.05 -28.25 -27.20
CA LYS A 12 8.02 -26.89 -27.74
C LYS A 12 6.65 -26.53 -28.32
N ARG A 13 6.09 -27.42 -29.16
CA ARG A 13 4.77 -27.20 -29.77
C ARG A 13 3.63 -27.09 -28.76
N VAL A 14 3.63 -27.94 -27.72
CA VAL A 14 2.61 -27.88 -26.66
C VAL A 14 2.69 -26.53 -25.94
N ARG A 15 3.89 -26.06 -25.58
CA ARG A 15 4.05 -24.73 -24.96
C ARG A 15 3.62 -23.58 -25.87
N GLU A 16 3.92 -23.66 -27.17
CA GLU A 16 3.50 -22.65 -28.15
C GLU A 16 1.98 -22.60 -28.28
N GLU A 17 1.31 -23.74 -28.35
CA GLU A 17 -0.16 -23.84 -28.42
C GLU A 17 -0.84 -23.40 -27.11
N ASP A 18 -0.18 -23.64 -25.98
CA ASP A 18 -0.62 -23.18 -24.65
C ASP A 18 -0.24 -21.71 -24.38
N ASN A 19 0.24 -20.97 -25.39
CA ASN A 19 0.68 -19.57 -25.30
C ASN A 19 1.66 -19.32 -24.14
N TYR A 20 2.57 -20.28 -23.86
CA TYR A 20 3.50 -20.24 -22.74
C TYR A 20 2.80 -19.87 -21.42
N THR A 21 1.64 -20.47 -21.19
CA THR A 21 0.77 -20.20 -20.04
C THR A 21 0.38 -21.52 -19.36
N CYS A 22 0.43 -21.53 -18.03
CA CYS A 22 0.00 -22.68 -17.24
C CYS A 22 -1.51 -22.92 -17.42
N GLN A 23 -1.87 -24.13 -17.86
CA GLN A 23 -3.27 -24.49 -18.14
C GLN A 23 -4.14 -24.62 -16.88
N ASN A 24 -3.53 -24.68 -15.68
CA ASN A 24 -4.26 -24.69 -14.40
C ASN A 24 -4.43 -23.28 -13.81
N CYS A 25 -3.32 -22.60 -13.50
CA CYS A 25 -3.35 -21.32 -12.79
C CYS A 25 -3.30 -20.09 -13.68
N GLN A 26 -3.20 -20.25 -15.00
CA GLN A 26 -3.14 -19.16 -15.98
C GLN A 26 -1.95 -18.18 -15.84
N ARG A 27 -0.95 -18.50 -14.99
CA ARG A 27 0.31 -17.75 -14.96
C ARG A 27 1.12 -17.99 -16.23
N SER A 28 1.66 -16.93 -16.80
CA SER A 28 2.48 -16.98 -18.01
C SER A 28 3.97 -16.87 -17.70
N SER A 29 4.79 -17.55 -18.49
CA SER A 29 6.25 -17.38 -18.44
C SER A 29 6.68 -15.94 -18.75
N TYR A 30 5.88 -15.17 -19.49
CA TYR A 30 6.22 -13.81 -19.90
C TYR A 30 5.82 -12.76 -18.87
N THR A 31 4.66 -12.91 -18.22
CA THR A 31 4.13 -11.92 -17.28
C THR A 31 4.52 -12.20 -15.84
N ASP A 32 4.52 -13.48 -15.45
CA ASP A 32 4.71 -13.91 -14.07
C ASP A 32 6.09 -14.54 -13.85
N ASN A 33 6.93 -14.62 -14.89
CA ASN A 33 8.27 -15.21 -14.86
C ASN A 33 8.31 -16.64 -14.27
N VAL A 34 7.25 -17.43 -14.48
CA VAL A 34 7.17 -18.80 -13.98
C VAL A 34 7.81 -19.82 -14.94
N GLU A 35 8.46 -20.84 -14.37
CA GLU A 35 8.98 -21.96 -15.15
C GLU A 35 7.86 -22.92 -15.56
N LEU A 36 7.84 -23.32 -16.84
CA LEU A 36 6.81 -24.16 -17.43
C LEU A 36 7.32 -25.54 -17.88
N HIS A 37 6.60 -26.56 -17.45
CA HIS A 37 6.86 -27.97 -17.74
C HIS A 37 5.67 -28.61 -18.47
N VAL A 38 5.96 -29.56 -19.35
CA VAL A 38 4.92 -30.36 -20.00
C VAL A 38 4.67 -31.61 -19.17
N HIS A 39 3.42 -31.81 -18.78
CA HIS A 39 2.96 -32.92 -17.94
C HIS A 39 2.06 -33.86 -18.75
N HIS A 40 2.07 -35.16 -18.41
CA HIS A 40 1.13 -36.12 -18.97
C HIS A 40 -0.17 -36.12 -18.18
N ILE A 41 -1.31 -35.92 -18.85
CA ILE A 41 -2.64 -35.94 -18.20
C ILE A 41 -2.93 -37.33 -17.62
N VAL A 42 -2.74 -38.38 -18.44
CA VAL A 42 -2.72 -39.78 -18.01
C VAL A 42 -1.26 -40.24 -17.95
N PRO A 43 -0.75 -40.71 -16.80
CA PRO A 43 0.61 -41.22 -16.69
C PRO A 43 0.88 -42.40 -17.63
N LEU A 44 2.13 -42.52 -18.11
CA LEU A 44 2.53 -43.62 -19.00
C LEU A 44 2.31 -45.01 -18.37
N LYS A 45 2.52 -45.13 -17.05
CA LYS A 45 2.28 -46.37 -16.30
C LYS A 45 0.80 -46.81 -16.32
N ASP A 46 -0.11 -45.86 -16.51
CA ASP A 46 -1.56 -46.08 -16.51
C ASP A 46 -2.12 -46.11 -17.94
N GLY A 47 -1.27 -46.34 -18.95
CA GLY A 47 -1.65 -46.40 -20.36
C GLY A 47 -1.64 -45.06 -21.10
N GLY A 48 -1.08 -44.02 -20.48
CA GLY A 48 -0.88 -42.72 -21.11
C GLY A 48 0.00 -42.77 -22.36
N SER A 49 -0.15 -41.78 -23.24
CA SER A 49 0.64 -41.66 -24.47
C SER A 49 1.42 -40.34 -24.54
N ASN A 50 2.46 -40.30 -25.37
CA ASN A 50 3.17 -39.06 -25.73
C ASN A 50 2.45 -38.24 -26.82
N LYS A 51 1.17 -38.54 -27.09
CA LYS A 51 0.35 -37.76 -28.03
C LYS A 51 0.03 -36.42 -27.40
N LYS A 52 -0.04 -35.37 -28.23
CA LYS A 52 -0.41 -34.01 -27.81
C LYS A 52 -1.65 -33.98 -26.92
N SER A 53 -2.68 -34.75 -27.24
CA SER A 53 -3.94 -34.81 -26.48
C SER A 53 -3.79 -35.28 -25.04
N ASN A 54 -2.65 -35.87 -24.68
CA ASN A 54 -2.34 -36.33 -23.33
C ASN A 54 -1.25 -35.47 -22.66
N LEU A 55 -0.92 -34.31 -23.23
CA LEU A 55 0.11 -33.41 -22.72
C LEU A 55 -0.50 -32.05 -22.38
N THR A 56 -0.04 -31.43 -21.29
CA THR A 56 -0.50 -30.10 -20.86
C THR A 56 0.66 -29.30 -20.26
N THR A 57 0.67 -27.98 -20.44
CA THR A 57 1.67 -27.10 -19.84
C THR A 57 1.27 -26.66 -18.43
N LEU A 58 2.13 -26.92 -17.44
CA LEU A 58 1.94 -26.53 -16.05
C LEU A 58 3.15 -25.76 -15.52
N CYS A 59 2.93 -24.80 -14.62
CA CYS A 59 4.03 -24.22 -13.85
C CYS A 59 4.55 -25.22 -12.81
N LYS A 60 5.76 -25.00 -12.30
CA LYS A 60 6.40 -25.85 -11.28
C LYS A 60 5.49 -26.16 -10.08
N GLU A 61 4.78 -25.17 -9.57
CA GLU A 61 3.90 -25.32 -8.41
C GLU A 61 2.70 -26.23 -8.72
N CYS A 62 1.99 -25.98 -9.82
CA CYS A 62 0.89 -26.84 -10.27
C CYS A 62 1.35 -28.26 -10.59
N HIS A 63 2.52 -28.40 -11.22
CA HIS A 63 3.11 -29.69 -11.53
C HIS A 63 3.40 -30.50 -10.26
N ASN A 64 3.96 -29.85 -9.23
CA ASN A 64 4.27 -30.48 -7.96
C ASN A 64 3.00 -30.86 -7.18
N ALA A 65 1.97 -30.01 -7.19
CA ALA A 65 0.70 -30.26 -6.51
C ALA A 65 0.07 -31.61 -6.93
N ILE A 66 0.17 -31.96 -8.22
CA ILE A 66 -0.31 -33.26 -8.74
C ILE A 66 0.43 -34.44 -8.11
N HIS A 67 1.73 -34.30 -7.85
CA HIS A 67 2.55 -35.38 -7.29
C HIS A 67 2.51 -35.45 -5.76
N THR A 68 2.30 -34.33 -5.08
CA THR A 68 2.28 -34.25 -3.62
C THR A 68 0.87 -34.38 -3.03
N GLY A 69 -0.18 -34.25 -3.85
CA GLY A 69 -1.57 -34.16 -3.38
C GLY A 69 -1.86 -32.84 -2.66
N ALA A 70 -1.00 -31.83 -2.81
CA ALA A 70 -1.24 -30.49 -2.27
C ALA A 70 -2.25 -29.74 -3.13
N ASP A 71 -2.87 -28.70 -2.57
CA ASP A 71 -3.75 -27.81 -3.31
C ASP A 71 -2.95 -27.07 -4.39
N ALA A 72 -3.39 -27.19 -5.65
CA ALA A 72 -2.77 -26.48 -6.75
C ALA A 72 -3.14 -24.98 -6.72
N PRO A 73 -2.20 -24.06 -7.01
CA PRO A 73 -2.52 -22.65 -7.08
C PRO A 73 -3.50 -22.38 -8.21
N THR A 74 -4.37 -21.39 -8.02
CA THR A 74 -5.34 -20.94 -9.03
C THR A 74 -4.97 -19.55 -9.54
N SER A 75 -5.58 -19.08 -10.62
CA SER A 75 -5.34 -17.72 -11.15
C SER A 75 -5.61 -16.61 -10.14
N HIS A 76 -6.42 -16.88 -9.12
CA HIS A 76 -6.73 -15.95 -8.04
C HIS A 76 -5.79 -16.02 -6.84
N SER A 77 -4.95 -17.06 -6.74
CA SER A 77 -3.84 -17.06 -5.79
C SER A 77 -2.67 -16.28 -6.38
N LYS A 78 -2.85 -14.98 -6.62
CA LYS A 78 -1.70 -14.09 -6.40
C LYS A 78 -1.39 -14.29 -4.93
N SER A 79 -0.36 -15.10 -4.65
CA SER A 79 0.35 -15.04 -3.38
C SER A 79 0.40 -13.57 -3.03
N SER A 80 -0.06 -13.25 -1.83
CA SER A 80 0.01 -11.95 -1.22
C SER A 80 1.42 -11.38 -1.36
N ASP A 81 1.73 -10.78 -2.50
CA ASP A 81 2.53 -9.57 -2.62
C ASP A 81 1.71 -8.49 -1.90
N GLU A 82 1.54 -8.71 -0.60
CA GLU A 82 1.52 -7.67 0.41
C GLU A 82 2.71 -6.81 0.03
N SER A 83 2.40 -5.74 -0.69
CA SER A 83 3.39 -4.83 -1.24
C SER A 83 4.42 -4.56 -0.16
N GLU A 84 5.70 -4.65 -0.51
CA GLU A 84 6.82 -4.25 0.36
C GLU A 84 6.53 -2.94 1.12
N PHE A 85 5.70 -2.07 0.55
CA PHE A 85 5.14 -0.87 1.16
C PHE A 85 4.35 -1.10 2.45
N VAL A 86 3.47 -2.11 2.55
CA VAL A 86 2.69 -2.39 3.76
C VAL A 86 3.59 -2.89 4.90
N LYS A 87 4.58 -3.73 4.58
CA LYS A 87 5.59 -4.17 5.56
C LYS A 87 6.45 -3.00 6.02
N TYR A 88 6.88 -2.14 5.10
CA TYR A 88 7.64 -0.93 5.43
C TYR A 88 6.82 0.05 6.27
N PHE A 89 5.53 0.24 5.96
CA PHE A 89 4.63 1.08 6.76
C PHE A 89 4.39 0.49 8.16
N ALA A 90 4.18 -0.83 8.26
CA ALA A 90 4.06 -1.52 9.54
C ALA A 90 5.34 -1.38 10.39
N TYR A 91 6.52 -1.59 9.78
CA TYR A 91 7.80 -1.42 10.47
C TYR A 91 8.07 0.05 10.86
N ALA A 92 7.80 0.99 9.95
CA ALA A 92 7.95 2.42 10.19
C ALA A 92 7.01 2.91 11.30
N SER A 93 5.76 2.47 11.34
CA SER A 93 4.81 2.83 12.40
C SER A 93 5.26 2.32 13.77
N VAL A 94 5.78 1.10 13.86
CA VAL A 94 6.36 0.54 15.09
C VAL A 94 7.61 1.31 15.53
N LEU A 95 8.51 1.68 14.61
CA LEU A 95 9.70 2.46 14.95
C LEU A 95 9.37 3.90 15.39
N VAL A 96 8.41 4.56 14.73
CA VAL A 96 7.99 5.93 15.09
C VAL A 96 7.29 5.92 16.45
N ALA A 97 6.39 4.97 16.68
CA ALA A 97 5.70 4.80 17.96
C ALA A 97 6.63 4.37 19.10
N GLY A 98 7.70 3.61 18.80
CA GLY A 98 8.64 3.10 19.79
C GLY A 98 9.77 4.05 20.19
N LYS A 99 10.31 4.86 19.27
CA LYS A 99 11.48 5.72 19.53
C LYS A 99 11.18 7.20 19.75
N TYR A 100 10.08 7.72 19.19
CA TYR A 100 9.79 9.16 19.22
C TYR A 100 8.46 9.58 19.86
N PRO A 101 7.76 8.79 20.70
CA PRO A 101 6.52 9.28 21.31
C PRO A 101 6.81 10.46 22.24
N VAL A 102 7.95 10.45 22.94
CA VAL A 102 8.37 11.55 23.83
C VAL A 102 8.76 12.80 23.03
N VAL A 103 9.46 12.66 21.90
CA VAL A 103 9.87 13.81 21.07
C VAL A 103 8.67 14.46 20.39
N LEU A 104 7.69 13.66 19.93
CA LEU A 104 6.44 14.17 19.38
C LEU A 104 5.63 14.93 20.44
N MET A 105 5.51 14.39 21.65
CA MET A 105 4.80 15.05 22.76
C MET A 105 5.50 16.34 23.19
N LEU A 106 6.83 16.34 23.29
CA LEU A 106 7.60 17.54 23.61
C LEU A 106 7.42 18.63 22.53
N GLY A 107 7.42 18.26 21.24
CA GLY A 107 7.16 19.19 20.14
C GLY A 107 5.78 19.86 20.24
N VAL A 108 4.73 19.08 20.49
CA VAL A 108 3.36 19.61 20.65
C VAL A 108 3.24 20.51 21.87
N THR A 109 3.89 20.17 23.00
CA THR A 109 3.89 21.02 24.20
C THR A 109 4.64 22.35 23.98
N VAL A 110 5.78 22.33 23.30
CA VAL A 110 6.54 23.57 23.00
C VAL A 110 5.74 24.47 22.05
N ILE A 111 5.12 23.89 21.02
CA ILE A 111 4.30 24.64 20.06
C ILE A 111 3.10 25.30 20.76
N THR A 112 2.38 24.57 21.61
CA THR A 112 1.23 25.12 22.36
C THR A 112 1.66 26.22 23.33
N LEU A 113 2.81 26.09 23.99
CA LEU A 113 3.37 27.14 24.86
C LEU A 113 3.79 28.39 24.08
N ILE A 114 4.34 28.24 22.87
CA ILE A 114 4.69 29.38 21.99
C ILE A 114 3.43 30.13 21.56
N PHE A 115 2.38 29.41 21.13
CA PHE A 115 1.10 30.03 20.78
C PHE A 115 0.40 30.67 21.98
N PHE A 116 0.48 30.07 23.17
CA PHE A 116 -0.05 30.64 24.39
C PHE A 116 0.71 31.92 24.78
N ALA A 117 2.05 31.90 24.75
CA ALA A 117 2.88 33.07 25.02
C ALA A 117 2.66 34.19 23.98
N ALA A 118 2.53 33.85 22.70
CA ALA A 118 2.21 34.83 21.65
C ALA A 118 0.78 35.39 21.80
N GLY A 119 -0.18 34.55 22.21
CA GLY A 119 -1.56 34.94 22.49
C GLY A 119 -1.68 35.91 23.69
N GLN A 120 -0.83 35.76 24.71
CA GLN A 120 -0.74 36.68 25.85
C GLN A 120 -0.23 38.07 25.48
N VAL A 121 0.40 38.26 24.31
CA VAL A 121 0.87 39.59 23.87
C VAL A 121 -0.19 40.29 23.02
N LEU A 122 -0.89 39.55 22.15
CA LEU A 122 -1.84 40.16 21.21
C LEU A 122 -3.16 40.59 21.88
N ILE A 123 -3.67 39.82 22.84
CA ILE A 123 -4.92 40.12 23.56
C ILE A 123 -4.83 41.42 24.38
N PRO A 124 -3.81 41.66 25.22
CA PRO A 124 -3.71 42.91 25.98
C PRO A 124 -3.37 44.11 25.10
N ILE A 125 -2.67 43.94 23.97
CA ILE A 125 -2.43 45.02 23.00
C ILE A 125 -3.76 45.47 22.37
N LEU A 126 -4.61 44.53 21.94
CA LEU A 126 -5.94 44.87 21.40
C LEU A 126 -6.84 45.50 22.46
N PHE A 127 -6.77 45.01 23.71
CA PHE A 127 -7.49 45.59 24.84
C PHE A 127 -7.04 47.04 25.12
N PHE A 128 -5.72 47.30 25.16
CA PHE A 128 -5.17 48.63 25.41
C PHE A 128 -5.44 49.64 24.28
N MET A 129 -5.41 49.17 23.03
CA MET A 129 -5.74 50.00 21.87
C MET A 129 -7.23 50.36 21.86
N SER A 130 -8.13 49.45 22.25
CA SER A 130 -9.56 49.74 22.35
C SER A 130 -9.93 50.68 23.52
N SER A 131 -9.25 50.56 24.67
CA SER A 131 -9.46 51.49 25.79
C SER A 131 -9.02 52.93 25.47
N SER A 132 -7.91 53.09 24.75
CA SER A 132 -7.38 54.40 24.37
C SER A 132 -8.30 55.13 23.38
N VAL A 133 -8.86 54.40 22.41
CA VAL A 133 -9.88 54.92 21.49
C VAL A 133 -11.14 55.33 22.25
N PHE A 134 -11.58 54.52 23.21
CA PHE A 134 -12.77 54.83 24.02
C PHE A 134 -12.60 56.10 24.87
N VAL A 135 -11.45 56.28 25.54
CA VAL A 135 -11.15 57.51 26.29
C VAL A 135 -11.10 58.74 25.38
N GLY A 136 -10.50 58.61 24.18
CA GLY A 136 -10.46 59.69 23.19
C GLY A 136 -11.85 60.11 22.71
N ILE A 137 -12.76 59.15 22.48
CA ILE A 137 -14.15 59.44 22.11
C ILE A 137 -14.88 60.19 23.23
N ILE A 138 -14.71 59.78 24.49
CA ILE A 138 -15.31 60.45 25.66
C ILE A 138 -14.79 61.89 25.81
N GLN A 139 -13.49 62.10 25.67
CA GLN A 139 -12.87 63.43 25.74
C GLN A 139 -13.34 64.34 24.62
N HIS A 140 -13.42 63.83 23.38
CA HIS A 140 -13.95 64.57 22.24
C HIS A 140 -15.43 64.93 22.42
N ALA A 141 -16.25 64.00 22.93
CA ALA A 141 -17.65 64.26 23.24
C ALA A 141 -17.81 65.34 24.32
N LYS A 142 -16.97 65.33 25.36
CA LYS A 142 -16.98 66.36 26.42
C LYS A 142 -16.52 67.73 25.91
N ALA A 143 -15.44 67.79 25.14
CA ALA A 143 -14.92 69.02 24.56
C ALA A 143 -15.93 69.71 23.63
N ASN A 144 -16.71 68.94 22.88
CA ASN A 144 -17.76 69.47 22.00
C ASN A 144 -19.10 69.70 22.71
N GLY A 145 -19.30 69.15 23.91
CA GLY A 145 -20.50 69.32 24.71
C GLY A 145 -20.50 70.57 25.60
N GLU A 146 -19.34 71.15 25.92
CA GLU A 146 -19.22 72.32 26.78
C GLU A 146 -19.45 73.67 26.06
N GLY A 147 -19.60 73.68 24.72
CA GLY A 147 -20.02 74.86 23.95
C GLY A 147 -21.52 75.19 24.01
N GLY A 148 -22.32 74.39 24.74
CA GLY A 148 -23.79 74.44 24.72
C GLY A 148 -24.48 74.89 26.01
N LYS A 149 -23.79 75.55 26.95
CA LYS A 149 -24.43 76.18 28.12
C LYS A 149 -23.97 77.63 28.31
N LEU A 150 -24.52 78.48 27.45
CA LEU A 150 -24.75 79.91 27.75
C LEU A 150 -26.11 80.02 28.43
N ASN A 151 -26.11 80.37 29.72
CA ASN A 151 -27.13 81.18 30.37
C ASN A 151 -26.60 81.70 31.70
#